data_AF-A0A497DNH6-F1
#
_entry.id   AF-A0A497DNH6-F1
#
_cell.length_a   1.000
_cell.length_b   1.000
_cell.length_c   1.000
_cell.angle_alpha   90.00
_cell.angle_beta   90.00
_cell.angle_gamma   90.00
#
_symmetry.space_group_name_H-M   'P 1'
#
loop_
_entity.id
_entity.type
_entity.pdbx_description
1 polymer ?
#
loop_
_entity_poly.entity_id
_entity_poly.type
_entity_poly.pdbx_seq_one_letter_code
_entity_poly.pdbx_strand_id
1 'polypeptide(L)'
;MKQKIGSLVFALIVGLGNLYAQDVTTVEATDNDISDNLDLEAVASLFGEAEDLEDFEKKLNDPDTQISNLDLNEDGEVDYLRVVETSKDETHLVTIQAVIAEEQYQDVAVIDVEKGNDDDTNVQVVGDVYMYGPDYIITPVYVHPPVVVIWFWGPYYNPWRSPYYWGYYPPYYRPWRPYPTPRYRTNVHVHVNVNNSYSRTTVRKSSTSVELQNKTRKNDFGSKNPDKSYATRNEGSKSKQDLNNNKGTEKVNNSKTENAKESTGKKVQDDWKTESEKQGTESNVKDNRASVPSNESNAKPAAKPAAKPAAKPATKPKSNPRKR
;
A
#
# COMPACT_ATOMS: atom_id res chain seq x y z
N MET A 1 29.21 28.25 -86.10
CA MET A 1 28.26 28.59 -85.02
C MET A 1 28.72 27.84 -83.78
N LYS A 2 29.33 28.49 -82.77
CA LYS A 2 28.69 29.11 -81.57
C LYS A 2 27.92 28.03 -80.75
N GLN A 3 28.15 27.70 -79.47
CA GLN A 3 28.91 28.29 -78.34
C GLN A 3 29.28 27.22 -77.28
N LYS A 4 30.22 27.56 -76.37
CA LYS A 4 30.41 26.95 -75.05
C LYS A 4 29.31 27.40 -74.06
N ILE A 5 29.36 26.88 -72.82
CA ILE A 5 28.60 27.22 -71.57
C ILE A 5 27.54 26.14 -71.27
N GLY A 6 27.42 25.54 -70.09
CA GLY A 6 28.08 25.78 -68.80
C GLY A 6 27.54 24.79 -67.77
N SER A 7 28.34 24.61 -66.71
CA SER A 7 28.02 23.82 -65.52
C SER A 7 26.84 24.43 -64.74
N LEU A 8 25.90 23.60 -64.25
CA LEU A 8 25.01 23.98 -63.16
C LEU A 8 24.87 22.82 -62.17
N VAL A 9 25.69 22.91 -61.12
CA VAL A 9 25.59 22.15 -59.88
C VAL A 9 24.28 22.56 -59.18
N PHE A 10 23.37 21.62 -58.95
CA PHE A 10 22.25 21.83 -58.02
C PHE A 10 22.58 21.09 -56.71
N ALA A 11 23.32 21.77 -55.84
CA ALA A 11 23.53 21.33 -54.47
C ALA A 11 22.23 21.58 -53.69
N LEU A 12 21.44 20.53 -53.49
CA LEU A 12 20.28 20.54 -52.62
C LEU A 12 20.78 20.54 -51.16
N ILE A 13 20.89 21.71 -50.56
CA ILE A 13 21.13 21.87 -49.12
C ILE A 13 19.84 21.42 -48.42
N VAL A 14 19.82 20.18 -47.95
CA VAL A 14 18.82 19.70 -46.99
C VAL A 14 19.16 20.35 -45.65
N GLY A 15 18.45 21.41 -45.32
CA GLY A 15 18.46 22.01 -43.99
C GLY A 15 17.92 21.01 -42.98
N LEU A 16 18.83 20.37 -42.24
CA LEU A 16 18.50 19.65 -41.01
C LEU A 16 18.11 20.70 -39.97
N GLY A 17 16.80 20.96 -39.86
CA GLY A 17 16.24 21.70 -38.75
C GLY A 17 16.50 20.90 -37.47
N ASN A 18 17.31 21.46 -36.58
CA ASN A 18 17.43 21.00 -35.20
C ASN A 18 16.05 21.17 -34.55
N LEU A 19 15.29 20.08 -34.46
CA LEU A 19 14.20 19.98 -33.52
C LEU A 19 14.84 19.95 -32.14
N TYR A 20 14.91 21.10 -31.49
CA TYR A 20 15.07 21.15 -30.04
C TYR A 20 13.82 20.49 -29.46
N ALA A 21 13.93 19.20 -29.14
CA ALA A 21 13.02 18.57 -28.21
C ALA A 21 13.03 19.44 -26.96
N GLN A 22 11.87 20.00 -26.62
CA GLN A 22 11.69 20.58 -25.30
C GLN A 22 11.83 19.40 -24.33
N ASP A 23 12.99 19.31 -23.70
CA ASP A 23 13.19 18.50 -22.51
C ASP A 23 12.28 19.11 -21.43
N VAL A 24 11.02 18.70 -21.45
CA VAL A 24 10.11 18.95 -20.35
C VAL A 24 10.55 17.99 -19.27
N THR A 25 11.51 18.42 -18.47
CA THR A 25 11.77 17.84 -17.16
C THR A 25 10.55 18.16 -16.31
N THR A 26 9.46 17.40 -16.45
CA THR A 26 8.42 17.35 -15.44
C THR A 26 9.05 16.69 -14.23
N VAL A 27 9.73 17.48 -13.39
CA VAL A 27 10.09 17.08 -12.04
C VAL A 27 8.78 17.07 -11.23
N GLU A 28 7.96 16.04 -11.43
CA GLU A 28 7.25 15.48 -10.29
C GLU A 28 8.16 14.41 -9.71
N ALA A 29 9.13 14.84 -8.90
CA ALA A 29 9.64 13.95 -7.86
C ALA A 29 8.54 13.81 -6.81
N THR A 30 7.50 13.01 -7.10
CA THR A 30 6.89 12.25 -6.03
C THR A 30 7.93 11.19 -5.69
N ASP A 31 8.91 11.59 -4.88
CA ASP A 31 9.95 10.70 -4.39
C ASP A 31 9.22 9.65 -3.54
N ASN A 32 8.98 8.49 -4.16
CA ASN A 32 8.23 7.39 -3.57
C ASN A 32 9.17 6.68 -2.61
N ASP A 33 9.16 7.16 -1.38
CA ASP A 33 10.04 6.66 -0.34
C ASP A 33 9.64 5.23 0.05
N ILE A 34 10.62 4.36 0.31
CA ILE A 34 10.35 2.95 0.73
C ILE A 34 9.42 2.90 1.96
N SER A 35 9.50 3.88 2.88
CA SER A 35 8.60 3.95 4.05
C SER A 35 7.12 4.17 3.69
N ASP A 36 6.82 4.60 2.48
CA ASP A 36 5.46 4.86 2.02
C ASP A 36 4.74 3.63 1.48
N ASN A 37 5.45 2.49 1.38
CA ASN A 37 4.95 1.24 0.80
C ASN A 37 4.44 0.23 1.84
N LEU A 38 4.45 0.58 3.12
CA LEU A 38 3.78 -0.16 4.18
C LEU A 38 3.24 0.82 5.24
N ASP A 39 1.92 0.95 5.34
CA ASP A 39 1.28 1.83 6.32
C ASP A 39 1.15 1.14 7.69
N LEU A 40 1.86 1.65 8.70
CA LEU A 40 1.86 1.05 10.04
C LEU A 40 0.55 1.25 10.82
N GLU A 41 -0.29 2.23 10.46
CA GLU A 41 -1.64 2.36 11.03
C GLU A 41 -2.56 1.26 10.48
N ALA A 42 -2.41 0.92 9.20
CA ALA A 42 -3.12 -0.22 8.61
C ALA A 42 -2.65 -1.54 9.19
N VAL A 43 -1.32 -1.73 9.39
CA VAL A 43 -0.78 -2.91 10.09
C VAL A 43 -1.35 -3.01 11.51
N ALA A 44 -1.38 -1.90 12.26
CA ALA A 44 -1.94 -1.86 13.61
C ALA A 44 -3.45 -2.19 13.63
N SER A 45 -4.20 -1.67 12.66
CA SER A 45 -5.63 -1.97 12.47
C SER A 45 -5.85 -3.45 12.22
N LEU A 46 -5.08 -4.01 11.28
CA LEU A 46 -5.17 -5.40 10.87
C LEU A 46 -4.84 -6.36 12.02
N PHE A 47 -3.81 -6.03 12.81
CA PHE A 47 -3.46 -6.78 14.01
C PHE A 47 -4.61 -6.77 15.02
N GLY A 48 -5.27 -5.61 15.22
CA GLY A 48 -6.43 -5.49 16.10
C GLY A 48 -7.63 -6.35 15.70
N GLU A 49 -7.79 -6.60 14.40
CA GLU A 49 -8.90 -7.34 13.80
C GLU A 49 -8.58 -8.81 13.52
N ALA A 50 -7.33 -9.25 13.72
CA ALA A 50 -6.90 -10.61 13.47
C ALA A 50 -7.44 -11.56 14.55
N GLU A 51 -7.83 -12.76 14.13
CA GLU A 51 -8.26 -13.82 15.06
C GLU A 51 -7.06 -14.39 15.83
N ASP A 52 -5.94 -14.58 15.14
CA ASP A 52 -4.65 -15.03 15.66
C ASP A 52 -3.50 -14.54 14.74
N LEU A 53 -2.26 -14.94 15.00
CA LEU A 53 -1.11 -14.52 14.20
C LEU A 53 -1.06 -15.16 12.79
N GLU A 54 -1.70 -16.33 12.59
CA GLU A 54 -1.82 -16.94 11.26
C GLU A 54 -2.79 -16.13 10.38
N ASP A 55 -3.94 -15.77 10.92
CA ASP A 55 -4.92 -14.89 10.26
C ASP A 55 -4.34 -13.50 10.02
N PHE A 56 -3.57 -12.96 10.96
CA PHE A 56 -2.84 -11.70 10.76
C PHE A 56 -1.88 -11.78 9.56
N GLU A 57 -1.06 -12.84 9.48
CA GLU A 57 -0.15 -13.05 8.35
C GLU A 57 -0.89 -13.23 7.04
N LYS A 58 -1.99 -13.99 7.05
CA LYS A 58 -2.84 -14.17 5.87
C LYS A 58 -3.39 -12.84 5.37
N LYS A 59 -3.94 -12.02 6.26
CA LYS A 59 -4.50 -10.70 5.93
C LYS A 59 -3.44 -9.73 5.41
N LEU A 60 -2.21 -9.78 5.94
CA LEU A 60 -1.09 -8.97 5.43
C LEU A 60 -0.78 -9.28 3.95
N ASN A 61 -0.97 -10.54 3.56
CA ASN A 61 -0.63 -11.08 2.24
C ASN A 61 -1.85 -11.37 1.35
N ASP A 62 -2.99 -10.75 1.66
CA ASP A 62 -4.22 -10.96 0.91
C ASP A 62 -4.19 -10.17 -0.42
N PRO A 63 -4.24 -10.85 -1.59
CA PRO A 63 -4.17 -10.19 -2.89
C PRO A 63 -5.38 -9.31 -3.20
N ASP A 64 -6.49 -9.42 -2.46
CA ASP A 64 -7.67 -8.59 -2.65
C ASP A 64 -7.57 -7.25 -1.89
N THR A 65 -6.95 -7.25 -0.70
CA THR A 65 -6.82 -6.05 0.14
C THR A 65 -5.50 -5.31 -0.11
N GLN A 66 -4.43 -6.03 -0.44
CA GLN A 66 -3.12 -5.48 -0.82
C GLN A 66 -2.60 -4.47 0.20
N ILE A 67 -2.56 -4.90 1.47
CA ILE A 67 -2.12 -4.08 2.61
C ILE A 67 -0.65 -3.66 2.47
N SER A 68 0.19 -4.51 1.88
CA SER A 68 1.59 -4.20 1.56
C SER A 68 1.78 -3.77 0.11
N ASN A 69 2.69 -2.85 -0.11
CA ASN A 69 3.20 -2.42 -1.42
C ASN A 69 4.71 -2.60 -1.54
N LEU A 70 5.32 -3.38 -0.64
CA LEU A 70 6.76 -3.55 -0.55
C LEU A 70 7.26 -4.51 -1.62
N ASP A 71 8.15 -4.01 -2.47
CA ASP A 71 8.95 -4.76 -3.44
C ASP A 71 10.40 -4.32 -3.21
N LEU A 72 11.04 -4.92 -2.22
CA LEU A 72 12.41 -4.63 -1.80
C LEU A 72 13.41 -5.29 -2.74
N ASN A 73 13.13 -6.51 -3.21
CA ASN A 73 14.01 -7.22 -4.14
C ASN A 73 13.93 -6.70 -5.59
N GLU A 74 12.98 -5.81 -5.89
CA GLU A 74 12.77 -5.13 -7.18
C GLU A 74 12.46 -6.12 -8.32
N ASP A 75 11.77 -7.23 -8.01
CA ASP A 75 11.35 -8.22 -9.00
C ASP A 75 10.01 -7.87 -9.69
N GLY A 76 9.36 -6.80 -9.23
CA GLY A 76 8.10 -6.28 -9.76
C GLY A 76 6.86 -6.91 -9.12
N GLU A 77 7.03 -7.78 -8.12
CA GLU A 77 5.98 -8.35 -7.30
C GLU A 77 6.14 -7.91 -5.83
N VAL A 78 5.04 -7.79 -5.11
CA VAL A 78 5.09 -7.47 -3.68
C VAL A 78 5.64 -8.65 -2.90
N ASP A 79 6.70 -8.40 -2.12
CA ASP A 79 7.35 -9.37 -1.25
C ASP A 79 6.35 -9.95 -0.26
N TYR A 80 6.43 -11.27 -0.05
CA TYR A 80 5.67 -11.95 0.99
C TYR A 80 6.14 -11.50 2.38
N LEU A 81 5.22 -11.06 3.23
CA LEU A 81 5.48 -10.67 4.61
C LEU A 81 5.13 -11.82 5.56
N ARG A 82 6.14 -12.56 6.03
CA ARG A 82 5.95 -13.61 7.02
C ARG A 82 5.91 -13.04 8.44
N VAL A 83 5.20 -13.70 9.34
CA VAL A 83 5.11 -13.31 10.76
C VAL A 83 5.87 -14.31 11.62
N VAL A 84 6.72 -13.79 12.50
CA VAL A 84 7.49 -14.59 13.46
C VAL A 84 7.40 -13.97 14.84
N GLU A 85 6.94 -14.75 15.81
CA GLU A 85 6.88 -14.34 17.19
C GLU A 85 8.11 -14.82 17.98
N THR A 86 8.59 -13.94 18.86
CA THR A 86 9.49 -14.29 19.96
C THR A 86 8.94 -13.70 21.25
N SER A 87 8.92 -14.46 22.33
CA SER A 87 8.39 -14.01 23.61
C SER A 87 9.38 -14.24 24.75
N LYS A 88 9.24 -13.42 25.80
CA LYS A 88 9.96 -13.54 27.06
C LYS A 88 9.08 -12.94 28.16
N ASP A 89 8.82 -13.72 29.20
CA ASP A 89 7.96 -13.34 30.32
C ASP A 89 6.57 -12.89 29.82
N GLU A 90 6.11 -11.68 30.20
CA GLU A 90 4.84 -11.10 29.76
C GLU A 90 5.00 -10.17 28.54
N THR A 91 6.02 -10.41 27.73
CA THR A 91 6.33 -9.63 26.52
C THR A 91 6.38 -10.54 25.29
N HIS A 92 5.59 -10.19 24.27
CA HIS A 92 5.57 -10.83 22.98
C HIS A 92 6.02 -9.82 21.91
N LEU A 93 7.02 -10.21 21.13
CA LEU A 93 7.52 -9.46 19.99
C LEU A 93 7.08 -10.18 18.72
N VAL A 94 6.16 -9.58 17.99
CA VAL A 94 5.70 -10.08 16.69
C VAL A 94 6.49 -9.37 15.60
N THR A 95 7.36 -10.09 14.90
CA THR A 95 8.20 -9.55 13.83
C THR A 95 7.57 -9.80 12.48
N ILE A 96 7.42 -8.75 11.67
CA ILE A 96 6.98 -8.83 10.28
C ILE A 96 8.23 -8.80 9.40
N GLN A 97 8.44 -9.86 8.62
CA GLN A 97 9.66 -10.05 7.83
C GLN A 97 9.31 -10.21 6.35
N ALA A 98 9.92 -9.41 5.49
CA ALA A 98 9.87 -9.62 4.04
C ALA A 98 10.79 -10.78 3.65
N VAL A 99 10.26 -11.68 2.81
CA VAL A 99 10.99 -12.81 2.24
C VAL A 99 11.61 -12.39 0.91
N ILE A 100 12.92 -12.08 0.92
CA ILE A 100 13.62 -11.40 -0.18
C ILE A 100 14.16 -12.39 -1.22
N ALA A 101 14.77 -13.47 -0.72
CA ALA A 101 15.38 -14.54 -1.50
C ALA A 101 15.54 -15.78 -0.63
N GLU A 102 16.13 -16.85 -1.18
CA GLU A 102 16.45 -18.07 -0.42
C GLU A 102 17.31 -17.74 0.80
N GLU A 103 16.80 -18.09 1.99
CA GLU A 103 17.41 -17.82 3.29
C GLU A 103 17.71 -16.34 3.59
N GLN A 104 17.09 -15.39 2.87
CA GLN A 104 17.30 -13.96 3.06
C GLN A 104 16.01 -13.27 3.46
N TYR A 105 16.07 -12.57 4.59
CA TYR A 105 14.93 -11.91 5.20
C TYR A 105 15.28 -10.48 5.62
N GLN A 106 14.29 -9.60 5.53
CA GLN A 106 14.39 -8.23 6.01
C GLN A 106 13.25 -7.96 6.97
N ASP A 107 13.56 -7.58 8.21
CA ASP A 107 12.53 -7.07 9.12
C ASP A 107 12.03 -5.73 8.60
N VAL A 108 10.71 -5.57 8.51
CA VAL A 108 10.06 -4.35 8.01
C VAL A 108 9.35 -3.57 9.11
N ALA A 109 8.81 -4.29 10.09
CA ALA A 109 8.20 -3.73 11.29
C ALA A 109 8.12 -4.80 12.40
N VAL A 110 7.95 -4.36 13.63
CA VAL A 110 7.67 -5.23 14.77
C VAL A 110 6.48 -4.69 15.56
N ILE A 111 5.74 -5.59 16.21
CA ILE A 111 4.65 -5.26 17.13
C ILE A 111 5.08 -5.72 18.52
N ASP A 112 5.26 -4.76 19.41
CA ASP A 112 5.48 -4.99 20.82
C ASP A 112 4.13 -5.19 21.48
N VAL A 113 3.96 -6.32 22.16
CA VAL A 113 2.78 -6.62 22.97
C VAL A 113 3.24 -6.98 24.37
N GLU A 114 2.96 -6.10 25.31
CA GLU A 114 3.40 -6.23 26.70
C GLU A 114 2.22 -6.11 27.65
N LYS A 115 2.13 -7.05 28.58
CA LYS A 115 1.14 -6.99 29.65
C LYS A 115 1.57 -5.94 30.68
N GLY A 116 0.70 -4.98 30.94
CA GLY A 116 0.87 -3.99 31.98
C GLY A 116 0.44 -4.49 33.36
N ASN A 117 0.72 -3.69 34.38
CA ASN A 117 0.48 -4.05 35.78
C ASN A 117 -1.01 -4.22 36.14
N ASP A 118 -1.90 -3.52 35.43
CA ASP A 118 -3.35 -3.54 35.67
C ASP A 118 -4.10 -4.51 34.73
N ASP A 119 -3.41 -5.55 34.24
CA ASP A 119 -3.86 -6.45 33.16
C ASP A 119 -4.14 -5.76 31.81
N ASP A 120 -3.85 -4.46 31.69
CA ASP A 120 -3.91 -3.70 30.45
C ASP A 120 -2.82 -4.16 29.48
N THR A 121 -3.18 -4.52 28.25
CA THR A 121 -2.18 -4.84 27.22
C THR A 121 -1.73 -3.58 26.48
N ASN A 122 -0.43 -3.30 26.51
CA ASN A 122 0.18 -2.26 25.70
C ASN A 122 0.60 -2.84 24.34
N VAL A 123 0.16 -2.19 23.26
CA VAL A 123 0.54 -2.52 21.88
C VAL A 123 1.27 -1.34 21.26
N GLN A 124 2.44 -1.59 20.64
CA GLN A 124 3.14 -0.60 19.81
C GLN A 124 3.64 -1.24 18.52
N VAL A 125 3.32 -0.64 17.38
CA VAL A 125 3.87 -1.03 16.07
C VAL A 125 5.06 -0.13 15.76
N VAL A 126 6.24 -0.72 15.66
CA VAL A 126 7.52 -0.03 15.50
C VAL A 126 8.06 -0.32 14.10
N GLY A 127 8.27 0.72 13.29
CA GLY A 127 8.86 0.58 11.96
C GLY A 127 10.35 0.21 12.02
N ASP A 128 10.82 -0.57 11.05
CA ASP A 128 12.25 -0.87 10.96
C ASP A 128 13.06 0.40 10.65
N VAL A 129 14.17 0.60 11.38
CA VAL A 129 15.04 1.78 11.25
C VAL A 129 15.58 1.94 9.82
N TYR A 130 15.83 0.84 9.11
CA TYR A 130 16.29 0.88 7.72
C TYR A 130 15.25 1.53 6.80
N MET A 131 13.96 1.32 7.07
CA MET A 131 12.86 1.79 6.24
C MET A 131 12.27 3.11 6.72
N TYR A 132 12.10 3.32 8.02
CA TYR A 132 11.37 4.48 8.56
C TYR A 132 12.26 5.46 9.32
N GLY A 133 13.54 5.11 9.52
CA GLY A 133 14.40 5.80 10.47
C GLY A 133 14.03 5.44 11.93
N PRO A 134 14.80 5.93 12.91
CA PRO A 134 14.48 5.77 14.33
C PRO A 134 13.11 6.36 14.69
N ASP A 135 12.54 5.91 15.80
CA ASP A 135 11.41 6.58 16.47
C ASP A 135 10.11 6.71 15.65
N TYR A 136 9.91 5.89 14.61
CA TYR A 136 8.64 5.79 13.90
C TYR A 136 7.75 4.70 14.51
N ILE A 137 6.91 5.09 15.47
CA ILE A 137 6.10 4.17 16.28
C ILE A 137 4.63 4.59 16.26
N ILE A 138 3.76 3.63 15.94
CA ILE A 138 2.30 3.77 16.04
C ILE A 138 1.81 3.06 17.29
N THR A 139 1.07 3.78 18.12
CA THR A 139 0.39 3.24 19.32
C THR A 139 -1.12 3.28 19.07
N PRO A 140 -1.74 2.11 18.78
CA PRO A 140 -3.19 2.01 18.64
C PRO A 140 -3.90 2.05 20.00
N VAL A 141 -5.09 2.63 20.02
CA VAL A 141 -6.07 2.54 21.09
C VAL A 141 -7.30 1.87 20.49
N TYR A 142 -7.46 0.60 20.82
CA TYR A 142 -8.56 -0.21 20.31
C TYR A 142 -9.84 0.02 21.12
N VAL A 143 -10.98 0.12 20.44
CA VAL A 143 -12.30 0.22 21.09
C VAL A 143 -12.64 -1.07 21.84
N HIS A 144 -12.21 -2.20 21.29
CA HIS A 144 -12.34 -3.52 21.89
C HIS A 144 -10.96 -4.18 21.98
N PRO A 145 -10.68 -4.94 23.05
CA PRO A 145 -9.43 -5.68 23.16
C PRO A 145 -9.23 -6.58 21.92
N PRO A 146 -8.06 -6.52 21.24
CA PRO A 146 -7.77 -7.39 20.10
C PRO A 146 -7.86 -8.86 20.48
N VAL A 147 -8.55 -9.65 19.66
CA VAL A 147 -8.70 -11.10 19.92
C VAL A 147 -7.34 -11.81 19.83
N VAL A 148 -6.49 -11.41 18.88
CA VAL A 148 -5.12 -11.94 18.74
C VAL A 148 -4.31 -11.93 20.05
N VAL A 149 -4.48 -10.89 20.87
CA VAL A 149 -3.74 -10.71 22.13
C VAL A 149 -4.16 -11.74 23.18
N ILE A 150 -5.42 -12.19 23.17
CA ILE A 150 -5.94 -13.16 24.14
C ILE A 150 -5.14 -14.47 24.05
N TRP A 151 -4.71 -14.85 22.85
CA TRP A 151 -3.92 -16.06 22.64
C TRP A 151 -2.59 -16.03 23.36
N PHE A 152 -1.92 -14.89 23.43
CA PHE A 152 -0.59 -14.76 24.05
C PHE A 152 -0.57 -15.16 25.52
N TRP A 153 -1.68 -14.91 26.22
CA TRP A 153 -1.84 -15.19 27.65
C TRP A 153 -2.48 -16.56 27.92
N GLY A 154 -2.76 -17.34 26.87
CA GLY A 154 -3.37 -18.66 26.97
C GLY A 154 -2.40 -19.75 27.44
N PRO A 155 -2.86 -20.72 28.26
CA PRO A 155 -1.99 -21.75 28.86
C PRO A 155 -1.38 -22.74 27.86
N TYR A 156 -1.91 -22.81 26.63
CA TYR A 156 -1.46 -23.72 25.57
C TYR A 156 -1.01 -23.00 24.31
N TYR A 157 -0.65 -21.73 24.44
CA TYR A 157 -0.20 -20.93 23.32
C TYR A 157 1.19 -21.34 22.84
N ASN A 158 1.34 -21.50 21.53
CA ASN A 158 2.63 -21.74 20.90
C ASN A 158 2.94 -20.53 20.02
N PRO A 159 4.12 -19.89 20.20
CA PRO A 159 4.50 -18.74 19.41
C PRO A 159 4.40 -19.03 17.90
N TRP A 160 3.71 -18.15 17.18
CA TRP A 160 3.55 -18.34 15.74
C TRP A 160 4.88 -18.18 15.04
N ARG A 161 5.22 -19.17 14.22
CA ARG A 161 6.37 -19.12 13.32
C ARG A 161 5.84 -19.46 11.94
N SER A 162 5.75 -18.47 11.07
CA SER A 162 5.32 -18.68 9.69
C SER A 162 6.03 -19.89 9.08
N PRO A 163 5.30 -20.87 8.52
CA PRO A 163 5.90 -22.00 7.82
C PRO A 163 6.38 -21.63 6.41
N TYR A 164 6.10 -20.41 5.96
CA TYR A 164 6.36 -19.96 4.61
C TYR A 164 7.73 -19.29 4.48
N TYR A 165 8.34 -19.49 3.32
CA TYR A 165 9.67 -19.02 2.99
C TYR A 165 9.81 -18.90 1.46
N TRP A 166 10.98 -18.49 0.98
CA TRP A 166 11.21 -18.27 -0.44
C TRP A 166 10.84 -19.50 -1.29
N GLY A 167 9.91 -19.31 -2.22
CA GLY A 167 9.41 -20.39 -3.09
C GLY A 167 8.43 -21.36 -2.43
N TYR A 168 8.06 -21.19 -1.16
CA TYR A 168 7.04 -21.98 -0.47
C TYR A 168 6.03 -21.07 0.24
N TYR A 169 4.91 -20.83 -0.43
CA TYR A 169 3.88 -19.86 -0.04
C TYR A 169 2.53 -20.52 0.23
N PRO A 170 1.62 -19.84 0.97
CA PRO A 170 0.29 -20.37 1.23
C PRO A 170 -0.53 -20.56 -0.06
N PRO A 171 -1.48 -21.52 -0.10
CA PRO A 171 -2.35 -21.71 -1.27
C PRO A 171 -3.20 -20.49 -1.64
N TYR A 172 -3.51 -19.62 -0.68
CA TYR A 172 -4.26 -18.37 -0.90
C TYR A 172 -3.39 -17.25 -1.47
N TYR A 173 -2.07 -17.30 -1.29
CA TYR A 173 -1.17 -16.24 -1.74
C TYR A 173 -1.09 -16.26 -3.27
N ARG A 174 -1.22 -15.06 -3.84
CA ARG A 174 -1.00 -14.79 -5.25
C ARG A 174 -0.17 -13.52 -5.30
N PRO A 175 1.04 -13.51 -5.85
CA PRO A 175 1.81 -12.28 -5.95
C PRO A 175 1.05 -11.26 -6.78
N TRP A 176 1.18 -9.98 -6.42
CA TRP A 176 0.61 -8.85 -7.14
C TRP A 176 1.69 -7.81 -7.40
N ARG A 177 1.44 -6.97 -8.40
CA ARG A 177 2.34 -5.85 -8.72
C ARG A 177 2.10 -4.69 -7.76
N PRO A 178 3.16 -4.00 -7.30
CA PRO A 178 3.02 -2.79 -6.52
C PRO A 178 2.20 -1.73 -7.25
N TYR A 179 1.35 -1.03 -6.52
CA TYR A 179 0.74 0.20 -6.98
C TYR A 179 1.74 1.36 -6.97
N PRO A 180 1.54 2.38 -7.83
CA PRO A 180 2.11 3.70 -7.59
C PRO A 180 1.72 4.19 -6.20
N THR A 181 2.67 4.74 -5.43
CA THR A 181 2.50 5.08 -4.01
C THR A 181 1.24 5.92 -3.70
N PRO A 182 0.83 6.93 -4.49
CA PRO A 182 -0.42 7.66 -4.21
C PRO A 182 -1.68 6.78 -4.27
N ARG A 183 -1.70 5.81 -5.19
CA ARG A 183 -2.81 4.85 -5.31
C ARG A 183 -2.78 3.85 -4.16
N TYR A 184 -1.59 3.36 -3.80
CA TYR A 184 -1.41 2.49 -2.64
C TYR A 184 -1.97 3.15 -1.37
N ARG A 185 -1.57 4.40 -1.07
CA ARG A 185 -2.04 5.13 0.11
C ARG A 185 -3.57 5.22 0.18
N THR A 186 -4.22 5.48 -0.96
CA THR A 186 -5.68 5.54 -1.01
C THR A 186 -6.32 4.17 -0.80
N ASN A 187 -5.71 3.11 -1.34
CA ASN A 187 -6.16 1.73 -1.16
C ASN A 187 -6.04 1.29 0.31
N VAL A 188 -4.87 1.48 0.92
CA VAL A 188 -4.62 0.99 2.28
C VAL A 188 -5.41 1.79 3.32
N HIS A 189 -5.65 3.08 3.09
CA HIS A 189 -6.37 3.94 4.03
C HIS A 189 -7.79 3.46 4.32
N VAL A 190 -8.48 2.83 3.36
CA VAL A 190 -9.85 2.32 3.60
C VAL A 190 -9.88 1.08 4.51
N HIS A 191 -8.74 0.42 4.71
CA HIS A 191 -8.59 -0.72 5.61
C HIS A 191 -8.18 -0.32 7.04
N VAL A 192 -8.00 0.97 7.30
CA VAL A 192 -7.75 1.48 8.66
C VAL A 192 -9.09 1.64 9.37
N ASN A 193 -9.26 0.91 10.48
CA ASN A 193 -10.49 0.93 11.26
C ASN A 193 -10.68 2.30 11.93
N VAL A 194 -11.66 3.06 11.45
CA VAL A 194 -11.97 4.42 11.89
C VAL A 194 -12.49 4.53 13.33
N ASN A 195 -12.90 3.42 13.95
CA ASN A 195 -13.37 3.43 15.33
C ASN A 195 -12.22 3.44 16.32
N ASN A 196 -11.07 2.86 15.95
CA ASN A 196 -9.87 2.88 16.76
C ASN A 196 -9.12 4.21 16.55
N SER A 197 -8.29 4.57 17.53
CA SER A 197 -7.40 5.73 17.40
C SER A 197 -5.97 5.24 17.20
N TYR A 198 -5.23 5.85 16.27
CA TYR A 198 -3.84 5.54 16.01
C TYR A 198 -3.02 6.79 16.28
N SER A 199 -2.18 6.74 17.31
CA SER A 199 -1.34 7.86 17.71
C SER A 199 0.13 7.55 17.38
N ARG A 200 0.87 8.58 16.99
CA ARG A 200 2.30 8.44 16.73
C ARG A 200 3.09 8.83 17.97
N THR A 201 4.10 8.06 18.30
CA THR A 201 5.02 8.34 19.41
C THR A 201 6.45 8.11 18.96
N THR A 202 7.40 8.74 19.63
CA THR A 202 8.83 8.50 19.45
C THR A 202 9.39 7.57 20.53
N VAL A 203 8.61 7.29 21.57
CA VAL A 203 9.06 6.51 22.72
C VAL A 203 8.50 5.10 22.65
N ARG A 204 9.42 4.15 22.51
CA ARG A 204 9.14 2.71 22.66
C ARG A 204 9.15 2.36 24.15
N LYS A 205 8.07 1.77 24.63
CA LYS A 205 7.84 1.48 26.05
C LYS A 205 8.59 0.24 26.53
N SER A 206 8.58 -0.82 25.72
CA SER A 206 9.05 -2.14 26.13
C SER A 206 10.55 -2.31 25.96
N SER A 207 11.30 -2.33 27.07
CA SER A 207 12.74 -2.64 27.03
C SER A 207 13.01 -4.10 26.68
N THR A 208 12.17 -5.01 27.16
CA THR A 208 12.23 -6.45 26.85
C THR A 208 12.05 -6.69 25.35
N SER A 209 11.10 -6.00 24.70
CA SER A 209 10.91 -6.11 23.25
C SER A 209 12.13 -5.64 22.46
N VAL A 210 12.79 -4.57 22.90
CA VAL A 210 14.05 -4.10 22.30
C VAL A 210 15.16 -5.15 22.46
N GLU A 211 15.30 -5.77 23.63
CA GLU A 211 16.27 -6.86 23.83
C GLU A 211 15.98 -8.06 22.93
N LEU A 212 14.71 -8.45 22.80
CA LEU A 212 14.29 -9.55 21.94
C LEU A 212 14.62 -9.24 20.49
N GLN A 213 14.23 -8.05 20.00
CA GLN A 213 14.48 -7.65 18.62
C GLN A 213 15.97 -7.67 18.31
N ASN A 214 16.82 -7.09 19.17
CA ASN A 214 18.26 -7.06 18.95
C ASN A 214 18.89 -8.46 18.81
N LYS A 215 18.29 -9.50 19.40
CA LYS A 215 18.78 -10.88 19.29
C LYS A 215 18.31 -11.58 18.02
N THR A 216 17.13 -11.23 17.50
CA THR A 216 16.48 -11.97 16.41
C THR A 216 16.44 -11.23 15.07
N ARG A 217 16.84 -9.94 15.06
CA ARG A 217 16.67 -9.05 13.90
C ARG A 217 17.27 -9.63 12.61
N LYS A 218 16.54 -9.47 11.50
CA LYS A 218 17.02 -9.75 10.15
C LYS A 218 17.13 -8.47 9.33
N ASN A 219 18.26 -8.29 8.66
CA ASN A 219 18.56 -7.10 7.85
C ASN A 219 19.36 -7.47 6.60
N ASP A 220 19.01 -8.57 5.94
CA ASP A 220 19.81 -9.12 4.85
C ASP A 220 19.78 -8.19 3.63
N PHE A 221 18.64 -7.57 3.34
CA PHE A 221 18.51 -6.57 2.27
C PHE A 221 19.29 -5.29 2.60
N GLY A 222 19.08 -4.74 3.80
CA GLY A 222 19.71 -3.49 4.20
C GLY A 222 21.23 -3.58 4.32
N SER A 223 21.76 -4.76 4.67
CA SER A 223 23.21 -5.00 4.71
C SER A 223 23.88 -4.92 3.33
N LYS A 224 23.15 -5.28 2.27
CA LYS A 224 23.63 -5.26 0.88
C LYS A 224 23.38 -3.93 0.19
N ASN A 225 22.41 -3.16 0.66
CA ASN A 225 21.98 -1.88 0.07
C ASN A 225 22.03 -0.75 1.11
N PRO A 226 23.23 -0.40 1.64
CA PRO A 226 23.35 0.63 2.66
C PRO A 226 22.92 2.03 2.16
N ASP A 227 23.06 2.27 0.86
CA ASP A 227 22.67 3.48 0.14
C ASP A 227 21.14 3.69 0.08
N LYS A 228 20.36 2.61 0.16
CA LYS A 228 18.88 2.67 0.20
C LYS A 228 18.31 2.84 1.63
N SER A 229 19.17 2.94 2.65
CA SER A 229 18.74 3.15 4.03
C SER A 229 18.04 4.50 4.22
N TYR A 230 17.09 4.59 5.16
CA TYR A 230 16.38 5.83 5.49
C TYR A 230 17.32 7.03 5.65
N ALA A 231 18.42 6.84 6.38
CA ALA A 231 19.38 7.89 6.67
C ALA A 231 20.06 8.46 5.41
N THR A 232 20.28 7.63 4.39
CA THR A 232 20.90 8.05 3.14
C THR A 232 19.90 8.70 2.18
N ARG A 233 18.69 8.17 2.08
CA ARG A 233 17.67 8.70 1.15
C ARG A 233 16.99 9.98 1.63
N ASN A 234 16.90 10.19 2.95
CA ASN A 234 16.22 11.34 3.54
C ASN A 234 17.17 12.24 4.33
N GLU A 235 18.27 12.65 3.69
CA GLU A 235 19.21 13.62 4.27
C GLU A 235 18.45 14.89 4.71
N GLY A 236 18.65 15.28 5.97
CA GLY A 236 17.97 16.44 6.58
C GLY A 236 16.74 16.11 7.42
N SER A 237 16.31 14.84 7.48
CA SER A 237 15.31 14.36 8.45
C SER A 237 15.87 13.17 9.23
N LYS A 238 15.59 13.08 10.54
CA LYS A 238 16.08 11.94 11.33
C LYS A 238 15.23 10.70 11.11
N SER A 239 13.93 10.88 10.93
CA SER A 239 12.94 9.80 10.81
C SER A 239 11.78 10.20 9.91
N LYS A 240 10.97 9.21 9.51
CA LYS A 240 9.76 9.43 8.72
C LYS A 240 8.81 10.37 9.43
N GLN A 241 8.77 10.31 10.76
CA GLN A 241 7.99 11.21 11.58
C GLN A 241 8.45 12.67 11.40
N ASP A 242 9.75 12.94 11.51
CA ASP A 242 10.33 14.26 11.32
C ASP A 242 10.09 14.78 9.89
N LEU A 243 10.25 13.92 8.89
CA LEU A 243 10.01 14.26 7.49
C LEU A 243 8.56 14.70 7.25
N ASN A 244 7.60 13.97 7.80
CA ASN A 244 6.18 14.30 7.67
C ASN A 244 5.84 15.63 8.35
N ASN A 245 6.43 15.91 9.51
CA ASN A 245 6.23 17.17 10.22
C ASN A 245 6.79 18.36 9.42
N ASN A 246 7.99 18.21 8.85
CA ASN A 246 8.63 19.27 8.06
C ASN A 246 7.85 19.59 6.78
N LYS A 247 7.32 18.58 6.09
CA LYS A 247 6.43 18.78 4.92
C LYS A 247 5.14 19.53 5.29
N GLY A 248 4.64 19.35 6.50
CA GLY A 248 3.49 20.11 7.02
C GLY A 248 3.79 21.60 7.24
N THR A 249 4.99 21.93 7.71
CA THR A 249 5.42 23.32 7.94
C THR A 249 5.73 24.10 6.66
N GLU A 250 6.23 23.44 5.61
CA GLU A 250 6.48 24.09 4.32
C GLU A 250 5.18 24.51 3.61
N LYS A 251 4.07 23.79 3.83
CA LYS A 251 2.77 24.14 3.25
C LYS A 251 2.11 25.39 3.86
N VAL A 252 2.63 25.92 4.98
CA VAL A 252 2.05 27.10 5.66
C VAL A 252 2.75 28.42 5.27
N ASN A 253 3.93 28.37 4.66
CA ASN A 253 4.64 29.56 4.19
C ASN A 253 4.28 29.93 2.74
N ASN A 254 2.99 29.95 2.42
CA ASN A 254 2.52 30.74 1.28
C ASN A 254 2.10 32.12 1.79
N SER A 255 3.07 32.86 2.34
CA SER A 255 2.93 34.30 2.46
C SER A 255 2.75 34.84 1.05
N LYS A 256 1.57 35.37 0.76
CA LYS A 256 1.26 36.13 -0.45
C LYS A 256 2.34 37.18 -0.67
N THR A 257 3.33 36.86 -1.49
CA THR A 257 4.13 37.88 -2.16
C THR A 257 3.37 38.18 -3.44
N GLU A 258 2.58 39.25 -3.39
CA GLU A 258 1.96 39.86 -4.56
C GLU A 258 3.05 40.20 -5.59
N ASN A 259 3.22 39.33 -6.57
CA ASN A 259 3.79 39.69 -7.87
C ASN A 259 3.09 38.81 -8.90
N ALA A 260 1.92 39.28 -9.32
CA ALA A 260 1.17 38.70 -10.42
C ALA A 260 2.03 38.74 -11.68
N LYS A 261 2.58 37.61 -12.09
CA LYS A 261 2.98 37.39 -13.48
C LYS A 261 1.70 37.18 -14.29
N GLU A 262 1.47 38.06 -15.26
CA GLU A 262 0.34 37.99 -16.17
C GLU A 262 0.25 36.60 -16.81
N SER A 263 -0.91 35.95 -16.61
CA SER A 263 -1.31 34.80 -17.41
C SER A 263 -1.56 35.27 -18.84
N THR A 264 -0.82 34.71 -19.80
CA THR A 264 -1.04 34.90 -21.25
C THR A 264 -2.28 34.17 -21.79
N GLY A 265 -3.19 33.73 -20.91
CA GLY A 265 -4.49 33.18 -21.31
C GLY A 265 -5.43 34.30 -21.74
N LYS A 266 -5.73 34.37 -23.05
CA LYS A 266 -6.83 35.20 -23.57
C LYS A 266 -8.10 34.87 -22.79
N LYS A 267 -8.65 35.86 -22.07
CA LYS A 267 -9.97 35.76 -21.45
C LYS A 267 -11.01 35.48 -22.54
N VAL A 268 -11.76 34.41 -22.37
CA VAL A 268 -12.94 34.10 -23.19
C VAL A 268 -13.96 35.22 -22.95
N GLN A 269 -14.50 35.81 -24.01
CA GLN A 269 -15.55 36.83 -23.89
C GLN A 269 -16.83 36.20 -23.33
N ASP A 270 -17.52 36.94 -22.46
CA ASP A 270 -18.74 36.52 -21.77
C ASP A 270 -19.94 36.24 -22.71
N ASP A 271 -19.77 36.40 -24.03
CA ASP A 271 -20.79 36.17 -25.06
C ASP A 271 -20.63 34.86 -25.84
N TRP A 272 -19.68 33.99 -25.44
CA TRP A 272 -19.45 32.73 -26.12
C TRP A 272 -20.61 31.74 -25.91
N LYS A 273 -21.40 31.52 -26.97
CA LYS A 273 -22.47 30.52 -27.03
C LYS A 273 -22.05 29.28 -27.79
N THR A 274 -22.52 28.13 -27.31
CA THR A 274 -22.32 26.84 -28.00
C THR A 274 -23.18 26.75 -29.27
N GLU A 275 -22.77 25.93 -30.23
CA GLU A 275 -23.45 25.82 -31.54
C GLU A 275 -24.92 25.37 -31.42
N SER A 276 -25.22 24.63 -30.35
CA SER A 276 -26.56 24.20 -29.95
C SER A 276 -27.48 25.36 -29.58
N GLU A 277 -26.95 26.41 -28.94
CA GLU A 277 -27.73 27.61 -28.54
C GLU A 277 -27.98 28.56 -29.71
N LYS A 278 -27.17 28.51 -30.77
CA LYS A 278 -27.36 29.32 -31.98
C LYS A 278 -28.44 28.78 -32.91
N GLN A 279 -28.77 27.49 -32.82
CA GLN A 279 -29.75 26.82 -33.68
C GLN A 279 -31.18 26.78 -33.09
N GLY A 280 -31.43 27.47 -31.96
CA GLY A 280 -32.78 27.64 -31.41
C GLY A 280 -33.45 26.34 -30.93
N THR A 281 -32.68 25.29 -30.66
CA THR A 281 -33.20 24.04 -30.10
C THR A 281 -33.02 24.08 -28.58
N GLU A 282 -34.12 24.20 -27.83
CA GLU A 282 -34.06 24.22 -26.37
C GLU A 282 -33.57 22.85 -25.84
N SER A 283 -32.38 22.82 -25.25
CA SER A 283 -31.93 21.69 -24.46
C SER A 283 -32.63 21.70 -23.09
N ASN A 284 -33.38 20.65 -22.76
CA ASN A 284 -34.08 20.50 -21.47
C ASN A 284 -33.17 20.22 -20.26
N VAL A 285 -31.91 20.65 -20.30
CA VAL A 285 -30.97 20.45 -19.20
C VAL A 285 -31.03 21.65 -18.28
N LYS A 286 -31.89 21.59 -17.26
CA LYS A 286 -31.79 22.47 -16.09
C LYS A 286 -30.95 21.79 -15.03
N ASP A 287 -29.88 22.51 -14.67
CA ASP A 287 -28.98 22.28 -13.55
C ASP A 287 -28.12 21.01 -13.64
N ASN A 288 -26.82 21.16 -13.36
CA ASN A 288 -25.78 20.13 -13.35
C ASN A 288 -26.04 18.99 -12.34
N ARG A 289 -27.09 18.20 -12.53
CA ARG A 289 -27.35 16.92 -11.89
C ARG A 289 -27.76 15.91 -12.96
N ALA A 290 -26.82 15.02 -13.30
CA ALA A 290 -27.15 13.82 -14.05
C ALA A 290 -28.06 12.94 -13.18
N SER A 291 -29.33 12.82 -13.57
CA SER A 291 -30.23 11.79 -13.04
C SER A 291 -30.02 10.52 -13.86
N VAL A 292 -29.60 9.45 -13.17
CA VAL A 292 -29.49 8.10 -13.76
C VAL A 292 -30.90 7.55 -13.97
N PRO A 293 -31.24 6.96 -15.14
CA PRO A 293 -32.57 6.38 -15.34
C PRO A 293 -32.74 5.11 -14.49
N SER A 294 -33.68 5.15 -13.54
CA SER A 294 -34.22 3.95 -12.90
C SER A 294 -35.22 3.28 -13.84
N ASN A 295 -34.87 2.12 -14.40
CA ASN A 295 -35.81 1.27 -15.14
C ASN A 295 -36.73 0.54 -14.15
N GLU A 296 -37.79 1.20 -13.67
CA GLU A 296 -38.94 0.52 -13.10
C GLU A 296 -39.87 0.09 -14.24
N SER A 297 -39.72 -1.16 -14.67
CA SER A 297 -40.78 -1.82 -15.44
C SER A 297 -41.74 -2.49 -14.46
N ASN A 298 -42.94 -1.90 -14.37
CA ASN A 298 -44.05 -2.41 -13.59
C ASN A 298 -44.66 -3.60 -14.35
N ALA A 299 -44.10 -4.80 -14.15
CA ALA A 299 -44.66 -6.05 -14.64
C ALA A 299 -45.00 -6.97 -13.45
N LYS A 300 -46.31 -7.14 -13.25
CA LYS A 300 -46.95 -8.07 -12.29
C LYS A 300 -46.33 -9.48 -12.38
N PRO A 301 -45.88 -10.12 -11.28
CA PRO A 301 -45.30 -11.45 -11.36
C PRO A 301 -46.36 -12.50 -11.66
N ALA A 302 -46.26 -13.16 -12.82
CA ALA A 302 -46.93 -14.42 -13.07
C ALA A 302 -46.13 -15.55 -12.40
N ALA A 303 -46.79 -16.31 -11.52
CA ALA A 303 -46.21 -17.51 -10.91
C ALA A 303 -45.84 -18.54 -11.99
N LYS A 304 -44.57 -19.00 -12.00
CA LYS A 304 -44.11 -20.18 -12.73
C LYS A 304 -43.42 -21.16 -11.76
N PRO A 305 -43.46 -22.48 -12.02
CA PRO A 305 -43.44 -23.52 -10.99
C PRO A 305 -42.04 -23.84 -10.48
N ALA A 306 -41.98 -24.28 -9.22
CA ALA A 306 -40.81 -24.86 -8.59
C ALA A 306 -40.34 -26.11 -9.37
N ALA A 307 -39.21 -25.98 -10.06
CA ALA A 307 -38.44 -27.12 -10.57
C ALA A 307 -37.49 -27.60 -9.46
N LYS A 308 -37.81 -28.77 -8.92
CA LYS A 308 -37.04 -29.54 -7.94
C LYS A 308 -35.65 -29.90 -8.49
N PRO A 309 -34.54 -29.72 -7.76
CA PRO A 309 -33.24 -30.21 -8.20
C PRO A 309 -33.24 -31.74 -8.27
N ALA A 310 -32.92 -32.28 -9.45
CA ALA A 310 -32.73 -33.72 -9.64
C ALA A 310 -31.50 -34.20 -8.85
N ALA A 311 -31.69 -35.25 -8.07
CA ALA A 311 -30.64 -35.91 -7.30
C ALA A 311 -29.54 -36.46 -8.23
N LYS A 312 -28.30 -36.09 -7.95
CA LYS A 312 -27.09 -36.68 -8.54
C LYS A 312 -27.00 -38.15 -8.06
N PRO A 313 -26.83 -39.14 -8.94
CA PRO A 313 -26.75 -40.53 -8.50
C PRO A 313 -25.46 -40.78 -7.71
N ALA A 314 -25.61 -41.31 -6.49
CA ALA A 314 -24.53 -41.76 -5.64
C ALA A 314 -23.93 -43.06 -6.21
N THR A 315 -22.71 -43.00 -6.73
CA THR A 315 -21.91 -44.18 -7.02
C THR A 315 -21.32 -44.71 -5.70
N LYS A 316 -21.92 -45.81 -5.22
CA LYS A 316 -21.49 -46.57 -4.05
C LYS A 316 -20.24 -47.40 -4.39
N PRO A 317 -19.13 -47.33 -3.65
CA PRO A 317 -18.02 -48.27 -3.82
C PRO A 317 -18.46 -49.67 -3.38
N LYS A 318 -18.30 -50.67 -4.26
CA LYS A 318 -18.42 -52.09 -3.90
C LYS A 318 -17.25 -52.46 -3.00
N SER A 319 -17.54 -52.81 -1.74
CA SER A 319 -16.63 -53.56 -0.88
C SER A 319 -16.53 -54.99 -1.41
N ASN A 320 -15.31 -55.42 -1.71
CA ASN A 320 -14.99 -56.79 -2.07
C ASN A 320 -14.77 -57.60 -0.78
N PRO A 321 -15.42 -58.75 -0.56
CA PRO A 321 -15.19 -59.54 0.64
C PRO A 321 -13.83 -60.24 0.58
N ARG A 322 -13.00 -60.00 1.62
CA ARG A 322 -11.79 -60.80 1.89
C ARG A 322 -12.16 -62.27 1.98
N LYS A 323 -11.55 -63.10 1.14
CA LYS A 323 -11.44 -64.53 1.36
C LYS A 323 -10.49 -64.79 2.53
N ARG A 324 -10.85 -65.82 3.29
CA ARG A 324 -10.13 -66.47 4.40
C ARG A 324 -8.66 -66.69 4.11
#